data_AF-A0A2V3IK75-F1
#
_entry.id   AF-A0A2V3IK75-F1
#
_cell.length_a   1.000
_cell.length_b   1.000
_cell.length_c   1.000
_cell.angle_alpha   90.00
_cell.angle_beta   90.00
_cell.angle_gamma   90.00
#
_symmetry.space_group_name_H-M   'P 1'
#
loop_
_entity.id
_entity.type
_entity.pdbx_description
1 polymer ?
#
loop_
_entity_poly.entity_id
_entity_poly.type
_entity_poly.pdbx_seq_one_letter_code
_entity_poly.pdbx_strand_id
1 'polypeptide(L)'
;MLTRTSVLAVLLLHFSSFLLLANARYFSVPGHIAHGVNDFNDNLLANYSSSSNIFSSFPPLAEIGVITPGGTNASLITENTPLSSIVATIDAFDFRTFLGFPPGAGPFNIPISQAPTFNLFSSSLLERVTPSSFESSSDPNVVGQVYLSAGVNDNVTVADWNRAAGRMTGTCRNGTAHVYIEMQNALPNGLFSMWDVGVSMALTPNESLSLSPFGGIPNVLTTDGNGRGSISRRLNYCPLDKCQGSSRCSLYLSMNYHFDHVVYGGAPTLDFGGLSAGQVAANQLVFILNGDVLIPVQNKFSFFLW
;
A
#
# COMPACT_ATOMS: atom_id res chain seq x y z
N MET A 1 -56.56 -25.99 28.76
CA MET A 1 -55.29 -26.42 29.39
C MET A 1 -54.20 -26.38 28.32
N LEU A 2 -53.53 -25.23 28.18
CA LEU A 2 -52.30 -25.09 27.38
C LEU A 2 -51.13 -25.36 28.33
N THR A 3 -50.33 -26.35 28.00
CA THR A 3 -49.24 -26.87 28.83
C THR A 3 -48.10 -25.85 28.94
N ARG A 4 -47.61 -25.63 30.16
CA ARG A 4 -46.58 -24.64 30.54
C ARG A 4 -45.19 -24.86 29.88
N THR A 5 -45.02 -25.88 29.05
CA THR A 5 -43.73 -26.28 28.48
C THR A 5 -43.34 -25.50 27.22
N SER A 6 -44.28 -24.78 26.58
CA SER A 6 -44.03 -24.13 25.27
C SER A 6 -43.50 -22.69 25.37
N VAL A 7 -43.55 -22.05 26.55
CA VAL A 7 -43.12 -20.65 26.73
C VAL A 7 -41.60 -20.53 26.94
N LEU A 8 -40.95 -21.57 27.46
CA LEU A 8 -39.51 -21.56 27.73
C LEU A 8 -38.66 -21.66 26.45
N ALA A 9 -39.15 -22.37 25.42
CA ALA A 9 -38.43 -22.54 24.15
C ALA A 9 -38.37 -21.26 23.30
N VAL A 10 -39.40 -20.41 23.38
CA VAL A 10 -39.46 -19.14 22.63
C VAL A 10 -38.54 -18.08 23.24
N LEU A 11 -38.37 -18.07 24.57
CA LEU A 11 -37.42 -17.17 25.25
C LEU A 11 -35.95 -17.54 24.99
N LEU A 12 -35.62 -18.83 24.89
CA LEU A 12 -34.26 -19.31 24.58
C LEU A 12 -33.82 -18.98 23.14
N LEU A 13 -34.76 -18.97 22.19
CA LEU A 13 -34.49 -18.55 20.82
C LEU A 13 -34.22 -17.05 20.70
N HIS A 14 -34.87 -16.20 21.51
CA HIS A 14 -34.62 -14.75 21.51
C HIS A 14 -33.31 -14.36 22.23
N PHE A 15 -32.90 -15.08 23.28
CA PHE A 15 -31.61 -14.85 23.93
C PHE A 15 -30.42 -15.25 23.04
N SER A 16 -30.57 -16.29 22.22
CA SER A 16 -29.51 -16.75 21.32
C SER A 16 -29.20 -15.75 20.20
N SER A 17 -30.21 -15.01 19.71
CA SER A 17 -30.02 -13.96 18.70
C SER A 17 -29.35 -12.69 19.25
N PHE A 18 -29.51 -12.39 20.55
CA PHE A 18 -28.81 -11.28 21.20
C PHE A 18 -27.33 -11.58 21.50
N LEU A 19 -26.98 -12.83 21.85
CA LEU A 19 -25.58 -13.24 22.00
C LEU A 19 -24.80 -13.25 20.66
N LEU A 20 -25.47 -13.49 19.54
CA LEU A 20 -24.86 -13.45 18.20
C LEU A 20 -24.49 -12.03 17.71
N LEU A 21 -25.01 -10.98 18.35
CA LEU A 21 -24.65 -9.57 18.06
C LEU A 21 -23.51 -9.05 18.94
N ALA A 22 -23.10 -9.79 19.98
CA ALA A 22 -22.16 -9.31 21.00
C ALA A 22 -20.67 -9.32 20.60
N ASN A 23 -20.30 -9.86 19.44
CA ASN A 23 -18.88 -10.08 19.06
C ASN A 23 -18.40 -9.24 17.87
N ALA A 24 -19.09 -8.15 17.53
CA ALA A 24 -18.60 -7.22 16.51
C ALA A 24 -17.56 -6.27 17.10
N ARG A 25 -16.32 -6.31 16.60
CA ARG A 25 -15.25 -5.36 16.96
C ARG A 25 -15.15 -4.30 15.87
N TYR A 26 -15.55 -3.07 16.19
CA TYR A 26 -15.36 -1.91 15.32
C TYR A 26 -13.93 -1.39 15.45
N PHE A 27 -13.39 -0.86 14.35
CA PHE A 27 -12.08 -0.23 14.36
C PHE A 27 -11.98 0.94 13.38
N SER A 28 -11.02 1.83 13.66
CA SER A 28 -10.60 2.91 12.78
C SER A 28 -9.09 3.05 12.89
N VAL A 29 -8.38 2.91 11.77
CA VAL A 29 -6.93 3.02 11.66
C VAL A 29 -6.60 4.19 10.73
N PRO A 30 -5.86 5.21 11.19
CA PRO A 30 -5.43 6.30 10.32
C PRO A 30 -4.32 5.85 9.37
N GLY A 31 -4.29 6.44 8.17
CA GLY A 31 -3.19 6.26 7.22
C GLY A 31 -2.02 7.18 7.56
N HIS A 32 -0.80 6.65 7.51
CA HIS A 32 0.44 7.39 7.66
C HIS A 32 1.07 7.58 6.28
N ILE A 33 1.67 8.73 6.02
CA ILE A 33 2.51 8.92 4.84
C ILE A 33 3.71 7.98 4.95
N ALA A 34 4.07 7.36 3.84
CA ALA A 34 5.30 6.58 3.74
C ALA A 34 6.17 7.09 2.58
N HIS A 35 7.48 6.94 2.72
CA HIS A 35 8.45 7.06 1.63
C HIS A 35 9.04 5.70 1.24
N GLY A 36 8.60 4.64 1.93
CA GLY A 36 8.92 3.25 1.61
C GLY A 36 8.39 2.26 2.63
N VAL A 37 9.07 1.12 2.79
CA VAL A 37 8.69 0.08 3.76
C VAL A 37 9.12 0.52 5.16
N ASN A 38 8.11 0.76 6.01
CA ASN A 38 8.29 1.26 7.37
C ASN A 38 9.12 2.55 7.45
N ASP A 39 9.03 3.39 6.43
CA ASP A 39 9.87 4.59 6.27
C ASP A 39 9.02 5.85 6.08
N PHE A 40 9.36 6.90 6.83
CA PHE A 40 8.97 8.28 6.57
C PHE A 40 10.12 9.21 6.96
N ASN A 41 10.63 9.98 6.01
CA ASN A 41 11.79 10.85 6.20
C ASN A 41 13.03 10.12 6.76
N ASP A 42 13.32 8.90 6.31
CA ASP A 42 14.43 8.07 6.79
C ASP A 42 14.31 7.69 8.28
N ASN A 43 13.07 7.55 8.76
CA ASN A 43 12.74 7.17 10.13
C ASN A 43 11.67 6.08 10.16
N LEU A 44 11.76 5.20 11.16
CA LEU A 44 10.83 4.09 11.33
C LEU A 44 9.41 4.61 11.64
N LEU A 45 8.43 4.25 10.81
CA LEU A 45 7.02 4.59 11.07
C LEU A 45 6.46 3.85 12.29
N ALA A 46 6.82 2.57 12.45
CA ALA A 46 6.36 1.72 13.52
C ALA A 46 7.46 0.75 14.00
N ASN A 47 7.38 0.35 15.26
CA ASN A 47 8.15 -0.72 15.84
C ASN A 47 7.34 -2.02 15.80
N TYR A 48 7.85 -3.01 15.07
CA TYR A 48 7.19 -4.30 14.90
C TYR A 48 7.72 -5.40 15.84
N SER A 49 8.59 -5.10 16.81
CA SER A 49 9.22 -6.12 17.68
C SER A 49 8.24 -6.98 18.47
N SER A 50 7.03 -6.47 18.75
CA SER A 50 5.96 -7.22 19.42
C SER A 50 5.16 -8.13 18.47
N SER A 51 5.40 -8.04 17.16
CA SER A 51 4.55 -8.60 16.10
C SER A 51 5.32 -9.39 15.03
N SER A 52 6.61 -9.11 14.83
CA SER A 52 7.46 -9.77 13.83
C SER A 52 8.94 -9.63 14.20
N ASN A 53 9.68 -10.73 14.10
CA ASN A 53 11.15 -10.72 14.19
C ASN A 53 11.78 -10.09 12.94
N ILE A 54 11.26 -10.43 11.75
CA ILE A 54 11.75 -9.97 10.45
C ILE A 54 11.66 -8.44 10.35
N PHE A 55 10.45 -7.87 10.48
CA PHE A 55 10.24 -6.44 10.31
C PHE A 55 10.87 -5.60 11.42
N SER A 56 11.05 -6.18 12.62
CA SER A 56 11.75 -5.49 13.70
C SER A 56 13.24 -5.30 13.46
N SER A 57 13.82 -6.09 12.53
CA SER A 57 15.22 -6.00 12.17
C SER A 57 15.49 -5.03 11.01
N PHE A 58 14.44 -4.52 10.36
CA PHE A 58 14.61 -3.66 9.19
C PHE A 58 14.94 -2.22 9.62
N PRO A 59 15.94 -1.60 8.99
CA PRO A 59 15.98 -0.14 8.98
C PRO A 59 14.76 0.39 8.19
N PRO A 60 14.50 1.71 8.21
CA PRO A 60 13.63 2.32 7.22
C PRO A 60 14.14 1.98 5.82
N LEU A 61 13.26 1.50 4.93
CA LEU A 61 13.64 1.11 3.57
C LEU A 61 12.95 2.03 2.57
N ALA A 62 13.68 3.00 2.03
CA ALA A 62 13.13 3.95 1.07
C ALA A 62 12.73 3.30 -0.26
N GLU A 63 11.56 3.67 -0.76
CA GLU A 63 11.05 3.32 -2.10
C GLU A 63 10.93 4.57 -2.98
N ILE A 64 11.10 5.78 -2.44
CA ILE A 64 11.25 6.99 -3.25
C ILE A 64 12.40 7.85 -2.72
N GLY A 65 12.97 8.65 -3.62
CA GLY A 65 13.97 9.65 -3.27
C GLY A 65 13.64 11.01 -3.87
N VAL A 66 14.64 11.89 -3.86
CA VAL A 66 14.62 13.15 -4.61
C VAL A 66 15.74 13.19 -5.64
N ILE A 67 15.50 13.93 -6.72
CA ILE A 67 16.48 14.08 -7.80
C ILE A 67 17.81 14.61 -7.28
N THR A 68 18.88 13.90 -7.62
CA THR A 68 20.27 14.28 -7.34
C THR A 68 20.94 14.67 -8.66
N PRO A 69 21.20 15.97 -8.92
CA PRO A 69 21.80 16.40 -10.18
C PRO A 69 23.12 15.68 -10.49
N GLY A 70 23.19 15.02 -11.64
CA GLY A 70 24.37 14.25 -12.07
C GLY A 70 24.59 12.92 -11.33
N GLY A 71 23.72 12.56 -10.39
CA GLY A 71 23.76 11.28 -9.68
C GLY A 71 23.21 10.12 -10.50
N THR A 72 23.67 8.90 -10.20
CA THR A 72 23.12 7.65 -10.77
C THR A 72 21.95 7.08 -9.95
N ASN A 73 21.72 7.61 -8.75
CA ASN A 73 20.62 7.25 -7.86
C ASN A 73 20.05 8.51 -7.18
N ALA A 74 18.79 8.45 -6.76
CA ALA A 74 18.14 9.52 -6.02
C ALA A 74 18.69 9.60 -4.59
N SER A 75 18.66 10.78 -3.99
CA SER A 75 18.96 10.97 -2.57
C SER A 75 17.75 10.61 -1.71
N LEU A 76 17.99 10.12 -0.50
CA LEU A 76 16.93 9.81 0.46
C LEU A 76 16.12 11.06 0.81
N ILE A 77 14.82 10.87 1.04
CA ILE A 77 13.98 11.91 1.64
C ILE A 77 14.22 11.89 3.15
N THR A 78 14.54 13.05 3.71
CA THR A 78 14.77 13.25 5.14
C THR A 78 13.91 14.40 5.63
N GLU A 79 13.89 14.65 6.93
CA GLU A 79 13.19 15.80 7.53
C GLU A 79 13.65 17.16 6.98
N ASN A 80 14.88 17.24 6.46
CA ASN A 80 15.47 18.47 5.91
C ASN A 80 15.31 18.59 4.39
N THR A 81 14.74 17.58 3.73
CA THR A 81 14.52 17.62 2.29
C THR A 81 13.50 18.71 1.95
N PRO A 82 13.82 19.66 1.05
CA PRO A 82 12.89 20.72 0.68
C PRO A 82 11.58 20.13 0.13
N LEU A 83 10.45 20.66 0.58
CA LEU A 83 9.13 20.22 0.13
C LEU A 83 8.90 20.41 -1.38
N SER A 84 9.63 21.33 -2.01
CA SER A 84 9.60 21.58 -3.45
C SER A 84 10.45 20.61 -4.27
N SER A 85 11.23 19.73 -3.63
CA SER A 85 12.06 18.75 -4.34
C SER A 85 11.20 17.76 -5.11
N ILE A 86 11.62 17.43 -6.32
CA ILE A 86 10.93 16.45 -7.19
C ILE A 86 11.19 15.04 -6.68
N VAL A 87 10.11 14.28 -6.48
CA VAL A 87 10.14 12.87 -6.11
C VAL A 87 10.64 12.05 -7.30
N ALA A 88 11.59 11.16 -7.02
CA ALA A 88 12.30 10.38 -8.01
C ALA A 88 12.28 8.89 -7.71
N THR A 89 12.46 8.08 -8.75
CA THR A 89 12.74 6.66 -8.60
C THR A 89 14.07 6.47 -7.88
N ILE A 90 14.14 5.50 -6.98
CA ILE A 90 15.33 5.19 -6.19
C ILE A 90 15.66 3.72 -6.29
N ASP A 91 16.95 3.40 -6.24
CA ASP A 91 17.37 2.03 -6.00
C ASP A 91 17.10 1.67 -4.53
N ALA A 92 16.03 0.91 -4.27
CA ALA A 92 15.70 0.32 -2.97
C ALA A 92 16.67 -0.83 -2.61
N PHE A 93 17.97 -0.56 -2.66
CA PHE A 93 19.06 -1.53 -2.57
C PHE A 93 18.97 -2.41 -1.33
N ASP A 94 18.67 -1.81 -0.18
CA ASP A 94 18.58 -2.52 1.09
C ASP A 94 17.42 -3.51 1.10
N PHE A 95 16.25 -3.12 0.58
CA PHE A 95 15.08 -4.00 0.44
C PHE A 95 15.39 -5.18 -0.48
N ARG A 96 16.04 -4.93 -1.62
CA ARG A 96 16.37 -5.96 -2.61
C ARG A 96 17.43 -6.91 -2.09
N THR A 97 18.47 -6.39 -1.43
CA THR A 97 19.53 -7.18 -0.81
C THR A 97 18.96 -8.09 0.27
N PHE A 98 18.03 -7.57 1.09
CA PHE A 98 17.33 -8.35 2.08
C PHE A 98 16.54 -9.53 1.48
N LEU A 99 15.82 -9.30 0.37
CA LEU A 99 15.08 -10.35 -0.33
C LEU A 99 15.94 -11.24 -1.23
N GLY A 100 17.24 -10.98 -1.32
CA GLY A 100 18.16 -11.72 -2.20
C GLY A 100 17.92 -11.47 -3.69
N PHE A 101 17.31 -10.34 -4.06
CA PHE A 101 17.09 -9.96 -5.44
C PHE A 101 18.35 -9.35 -6.08
N PRO A 102 18.60 -9.61 -7.38
CA PRO A 102 19.74 -9.01 -8.09
C PRO A 102 19.58 -7.50 -8.19
N PRO A 103 20.68 -6.73 -8.39
CA PRO A 103 20.63 -5.29 -8.69
C PRO A 103 19.56 -4.94 -9.71
N GLY A 104 18.72 -3.94 -9.40
CA GLY A 104 17.69 -3.47 -10.29
C GLY A 104 18.40 -2.81 -11.46
N ALA A 105 18.03 -3.22 -12.67
CA ALA A 105 18.47 -2.47 -13.83
C ALA A 105 17.56 -1.23 -13.89
N GLY A 106 18.15 -0.04 -13.96
CA GLY A 106 17.45 1.25 -13.88
C GLY A 106 16.31 1.43 -14.89
N PRO A 107 15.70 2.63 -14.96
CA PRO A 107 16.27 3.90 -14.54
C PRO A 107 16.00 4.26 -13.06
N PHE A 108 17.03 4.78 -12.41
CA PHE A 108 16.95 5.43 -11.10
C PHE A 108 17.23 6.92 -11.25
N ASN A 109 16.91 7.72 -10.24
CA ASN A 109 17.13 9.17 -10.23
C ASN A 109 16.41 9.92 -11.36
N ILE A 110 15.23 9.45 -11.75
CA ILE A 110 14.34 10.15 -12.68
C ILE A 110 13.03 10.49 -11.97
N PRO A 111 12.31 11.57 -12.37
CA PRO A 111 11.00 11.86 -11.80
C PRO A 111 10.08 10.65 -11.90
N ILE A 112 9.30 10.36 -10.86
CA ILE A 112 8.42 9.17 -10.86
C ILE A 112 7.39 9.20 -12.00
N SER A 113 7.01 10.36 -12.51
CA SER A 113 6.17 10.52 -13.71
C SER A 113 6.82 10.01 -15.00
N GLN A 114 8.14 9.84 -15.01
CA GLN A 114 8.93 9.31 -16.12
C GLN A 114 9.30 7.84 -15.90
N ALA A 115 8.82 7.22 -14.81
CA ALA A 115 9.02 5.80 -14.57
C ALA A 115 8.48 4.99 -15.76
N PRO A 116 9.29 4.07 -16.30
CA PRO A 116 8.89 3.35 -17.49
C PRO A 116 7.91 2.22 -17.16
N THR A 117 6.90 2.03 -18.00
CA THR A 117 6.00 0.87 -17.91
C THR A 117 6.66 -0.39 -18.46
N PHE A 118 6.39 -1.54 -17.83
CA PHE A 118 6.77 -2.84 -18.37
C PHE A 118 5.61 -3.57 -19.03
N ASN A 119 5.91 -4.10 -20.21
CA ASN A 119 5.09 -5.02 -20.95
C ASN A 119 5.75 -6.42 -20.81
N LEU A 120 4.97 -7.47 -20.54
CA LEU A 120 5.45 -8.87 -20.43
C LEU A 120 6.21 -9.39 -21.68
N PHE A 121 6.08 -8.70 -22.81
CA PHE A 121 6.75 -8.97 -24.08
C PHE A 121 8.00 -8.11 -24.31
N SER A 122 8.35 -7.21 -23.39
CA SER A 122 9.56 -6.40 -23.50
C SER A 122 10.80 -7.27 -23.29
N SER A 123 11.65 -7.32 -24.30
CA SER A 123 12.90 -8.08 -24.32
C SER A 123 14.10 -7.26 -23.81
N SER A 124 13.95 -5.93 -23.68
CA SER A 124 15.00 -5.04 -23.16
C SER A 124 14.45 -3.88 -22.32
N LEU A 125 15.32 -3.26 -21.52
CA LEU A 125 15.01 -2.06 -20.73
C LEU A 125 14.68 -0.85 -21.62
N LEU A 126 15.21 -0.82 -22.84
CA LEU A 126 15.07 0.30 -23.78
C LEU A 126 13.72 0.29 -24.52
N GLU A 127 13.03 -0.85 -24.55
CA GLU A 127 11.66 -0.98 -25.06
C GLU A 127 10.61 -0.46 -24.05
N ARG A 128 11.06 -0.05 -22.85
CA ARG A 128 10.21 0.47 -21.77
C ARG A 128 10.09 1.98 -21.93
N VAL A 129 9.09 2.43 -22.68
CA VAL A 129 8.84 3.86 -22.90
C VAL A 129 7.45 4.21 -22.41
N THR A 130 7.36 5.21 -21.54
CA THR A 130 6.13 5.95 -21.27
C THR A 130 6.22 7.24 -22.08
N PRO A 131 5.62 7.33 -23.29
CA PRO A 131 5.67 8.56 -24.07
C PRO A 131 4.94 9.67 -23.32
N SER A 132 5.56 10.85 -23.16
CA SER A 132 4.90 12.03 -22.59
C SER A 132 3.90 12.69 -23.55
N SER A 133 3.93 12.31 -24.84
CA SER A 133 2.98 12.71 -25.88
C SER A 133 3.00 11.71 -27.04
N PHE A 134 1.90 11.53 -27.77
CA PHE A 134 1.81 10.68 -28.96
C PHE A 134 1.08 11.38 -30.11
N GLU A 135 1.59 11.26 -31.33
CA GLU A 135 0.80 11.52 -32.54
C GLU A 135 0.07 10.23 -32.93
N SER A 136 -1.26 10.20 -32.75
CA SER A 136 -2.12 9.02 -32.86
C SER A 136 -2.09 8.31 -34.22
N SER A 137 -1.46 8.88 -35.24
CA SER A 137 -1.61 8.49 -36.64
C SER A 137 -0.50 7.60 -37.21
N SER A 138 0.63 7.35 -36.52
CA SER A 138 1.81 6.77 -37.18
C SER A 138 2.23 5.36 -36.78
N ASP A 139 1.69 4.74 -35.72
CA ASP A 139 2.15 3.40 -35.31
C ASP A 139 1.00 2.38 -35.09
N PRO A 140 0.74 1.50 -36.09
CA PRO A 140 -0.30 0.48 -36.01
C PRO A 140 0.07 -0.74 -35.15
N ASN A 141 1.29 -0.82 -34.60
CA ASN A 141 1.76 -1.98 -33.82
C ASN A 141 1.65 -1.81 -32.30
N VAL A 142 1.07 -0.70 -31.83
CA VAL A 142 0.95 -0.40 -30.42
C VAL A 142 -0.28 -1.07 -29.83
N VAL A 143 -0.14 -2.30 -29.34
CA VAL A 143 -1.11 -2.96 -28.46
C VAL A 143 -0.65 -2.77 -27.01
N GLY A 144 -1.37 -1.94 -26.25
CA GLY A 144 -1.19 -1.85 -24.78
C GLY A 144 -0.31 -0.71 -24.25
N GLN A 145 -0.25 0.45 -24.90
CA GLN A 145 0.39 1.63 -24.28
C GLN A 145 -0.43 2.14 -23.10
N VAL A 146 0.21 2.17 -21.93
CA VAL A 146 -0.32 2.70 -20.68
C VAL A 146 0.13 4.16 -20.60
N TYR A 147 -0.80 5.07 -20.82
CA TYR A 147 -0.53 6.50 -20.73
C TYR A 147 -0.78 6.98 -19.30
N LEU A 148 -0.03 7.99 -18.86
CA LEU A 148 -0.45 8.79 -17.72
C LEU A 148 -1.85 9.33 -18.04
N SER A 149 -2.78 9.11 -17.12
CA SER A 149 -4.13 9.66 -17.27
C SER A 149 -4.05 11.19 -17.37
N ALA A 150 -4.89 11.81 -18.19
CA ALA A 150 -4.93 13.26 -18.30
C ALA A 150 -5.08 13.90 -16.90
N GLY A 151 -4.22 14.86 -16.57
CA GLY A 151 -4.21 15.54 -15.26
C GLY A 151 -3.31 14.92 -14.18
N VAL A 152 -2.50 13.91 -14.51
CA VAL A 152 -1.40 13.47 -13.63
C VAL A 152 -0.33 14.56 -13.57
N ASN A 153 0.16 14.88 -12.37
CA ASN A 153 1.25 15.84 -12.16
C ASN A 153 2.56 15.21 -12.66
N ASP A 154 3.19 15.84 -13.65
CA ASP A 154 4.47 15.42 -14.23
C ASP A 154 5.66 15.75 -13.34
N ASN A 155 5.48 16.58 -12.31
CA ASN A 155 6.50 17.03 -11.39
C ASN A 155 6.03 16.86 -9.94
N VAL A 156 5.76 15.62 -9.53
CA VAL A 156 5.37 15.31 -8.14
C VAL A 156 6.47 15.77 -7.19
N THR A 157 6.14 16.72 -6.31
CA THR A 157 7.06 17.20 -5.26
C THR A 157 6.90 16.40 -3.97
N VAL A 158 7.85 16.54 -3.05
CA VAL A 158 7.73 15.99 -1.68
C VAL A 158 6.48 16.54 -0.97
N ALA A 159 6.11 17.81 -1.18
CA ALA A 159 4.84 18.36 -0.70
C ALA A 159 3.61 17.65 -1.29
N ASP A 160 3.61 17.40 -2.61
CA ASP A 160 2.51 16.69 -3.26
C ASP A 160 2.36 15.26 -2.75
N TRP A 161 3.48 14.59 -2.49
CA TRP A 161 3.49 13.26 -1.90
C TRP A 161 2.97 13.28 -0.45
N ASN A 162 3.49 14.20 0.35
CA ASN A 162 3.26 14.27 1.79
C ASN A 162 1.91 14.84 2.20
N ARG A 163 1.08 15.35 1.28
CA ARG A 163 -0.24 15.92 1.64
C ARG A 163 -1.35 14.88 1.76
N ALA A 164 -1.10 13.63 1.35
CA ALA A 164 -2.11 12.58 1.37
C ALA A 164 -2.61 12.29 2.79
N ALA A 165 -3.87 11.93 2.92
CA ALA A 165 -4.47 11.48 4.17
C ALA A 165 -5.33 10.25 3.90
N GLY A 166 -5.32 9.30 4.83
CA GLY A 166 -6.10 8.08 4.71
C GLY A 166 -6.83 7.74 5.99
N ARG A 167 -7.93 6.99 5.84
CA ARG A 167 -8.56 6.30 6.96
C ARG A 167 -9.08 4.95 6.51
N MET A 168 -8.81 3.94 7.32
CA MET A 168 -9.43 2.63 7.21
C MET A 168 -10.38 2.43 8.40
N THR A 169 -11.64 2.15 8.13
CA THR A 169 -12.62 1.76 9.14
C THR A 169 -13.13 0.37 8.87
N GLY A 170 -13.63 -0.31 9.89
CA GLY A 170 -14.22 -1.62 9.65
C GLY A 170 -14.85 -2.25 10.86
N THR A 171 -15.36 -3.45 10.64
CA THR A 171 -15.97 -4.29 11.66
C THR A 171 -15.50 -5.72 11.47
N CYS A 172 -14.90 -6.29 12.50
CA CYS A 172 -14.61 -7.71 12.56
C CYS A 172 -15.75 -8.48 13.23
N ARG A 173 -16.20 -9.58 12.62
CA ARG A 173 -17.22 -10.48 13.15
C ARG A 173 -16.90 -11.91 12.73
N ASN A 174 -16.86 -12.83 13.71
CA ASN A 174 -16.64 -14.26 13.49
C ASN A 174 -15.39 -14.56 12.64
N GLY A 175 -14.27 -13.88 12.94
CA GLY A 175 -13.01 -14.05 12.20
C GLY A 175 -13.01 -13.44 10.80
N THR A 176 -14.06 -12.78 10.35
CA THR A 176 -14.10 -12.05 9.06
C THR A 176 -14.17 -10.55 9.32
N ALA A 177 -13.89 -9.72 8.31
CA ALA A 177 -14.04 -8.28 8.41
C ALA A 177 -14.77 -7.67 7.22
N HIS A 178 -15.50 -6.58 7.46
CA HIS A 178 -15.90 -5.64 6.43
C HIS A 178 -15.14 -4.34 6.65
N VAL A 179 -14.41 -3.89 5.64
CA VAL A 179 -13.45 -2.79 5.73
C VAL A 179 -13.79 -1.75 4.67
N TYR A 180 -13.74 -0.48 5.05
CA TYR A 180 -13.89 0.68 4.19
C TYR A 180 -12.64 1.53 4.30
N ILE A 181 -11.98 1.78 3.16
CA ILE A 181 -10.76 2.58 3.07
C ILE A 181 -11.08 3.84 2.28
N GLU A 182 -10.61 4.98 2.78
CA GLU A 182 -10.76 6.29 2.15
C GLU A 182 -9.40 6.97 2.07
N MET A 183 -9.18 7.68 0.97
CA MET A 183 -8.02 8.53 0.72
C MET A 183 -8.48 9.93 0.31
N GLN A 184 -7.74 10.95 0.75
CA GLN A 184 -7.93 12.35 0.38
C GLN A 184 -6.57 12.99 0.10
N ASN A 185 -6.56 13.98 -0.80
CA ASN A 185 -5.36 14.71 -1.21
C ASN A 185 -4.19 13.80 -1.67
N ALA A 186 -4.49 12.55 -2.05
CA ALA A 186 -3.50 11.67 -2.66
C ALA A 186 -3.10 12.22 -4.05
N LEU A 187 -2.21 11.53 -4.76
CA LEU A 187 -1.90 11.93 -6.14
C LEU A 187 -3.18 11.85 -7.00
N PRO A 188 -3.55 12.91 -7.73
CA PRO A 188 -4.73 12.93 -8.59
C PRO A 188 -4.67 11.87 -9.70
N ASN A 189 -5.84 11.28 -10.02
CA ASN A 189 -5.97 10.23 -11.04
C ASN A 189 -4.98 9.06 -10.83
N GLY A 190 -4.60 8.83 -9.57
CA GLY A 190 -3.57 7.88 -9.20
C GLY A 190 -4.11 6.45 -9.15
N LEU A 191 -3.27 5.51 -9.57
CA LEU A 191 -3.57 4.08 -9.52
C LEU A 191 -2.85 3.46 -8.32
N PHE A 192 -3.61 2.96 -7.35
CA PHE A 192 -3.09 2.32 -6.16
C PHE A 192 -3.44 0.85 -6.15
N SER A 193 -2.51 0.04 -5.68
CA SER A 193 -2.79 -1.34 -5.27
C SER A 193 -2.69 -1.47 -3.76
N MET A 194 -3.53 -2.33 -3.20
CA MET A 194 -3.67 -2.54 -1.77
C MET A 194 -3.01 -3.86 -1.37
N TRP A 195 -1.98 -3.81 -0.54
CA TRP A 195 -1.24 -4.99 -0.12
C TRP A 195 -1.34 -5.21 1.37
N ASP A 196 -1.82 -6.38 1.76
CA ASP A 196 -1.64 -6.89 3.10
C ASP A 196 -0.17 -7.29 3.27
N VAL A 197 0.58 -6.50 4.03
CA VAL A 197 1.97 -6.78 4.35
C VAL A 197 2.04 -7.30 5.77
N GLY A 198 2.66 -8.47 5.91
CA GLY A 198 2.67 -9.15 7.18
C GLY A 198 3.67 -10.30 7.24
N VAL A 199 3.42 -11.22 8.16
CA VAL A 199 4.26 -12.42 8.35
C VAL A 199 3.41 -13.65 8.58
N SER A 200 3.95 -14.82 8.21
CA SER A 200 3.45 -16.11 8.65
C SER A 200 4.29 -16.63 9.81
N MET A 201 3.68 -17.40 10.72
CA MET A 201 4.36 -17.98 11.91
C MET A 201 5.13 -16.92 12.73
N ALA A 202 4.47 -15.79 13.01
CA ALA A 202 5.05 -14.65 13.70
C ALA A 202 5.73 -15.02 15.03
N LEU A 203 6.86 -14.37 15.30
CA LEU A 203 7.68 -14.53 16.51
C LEU A 203 8.22 -15.95 16.72
N THR A 204 8.39 -16.71 15.64
CA THR A 204 9.00 -18.04 15.66
C THR A 204 10.27 -18.08 14.79
N PRO A 205 11.15 -19.09 14.94
CA PRO A 205 12.29 -19.28 14.04
C PRO A 205 11.90 -19.53 12.58
N ASN A 206 10.65 -19.89 12.30
CA ASN A 206 10.13 -20.16 10.96
C ASN A 206 9.35 -18.97 10.39
N GLU A 207 9.42 -17.80 11.02
CA GLU A 207 8.74 -16.61 10.53
C GLU A 207 9.13 -16.33 9.06
N SER A 208 8.15 -15.96 8.24
CA SER A 208 8.38 -15.59 6.85
C SER A 208 7.51 -14.42 6.41
N LEU A 209 8.03 -13.61 5.50
CA LEU A 209 7.30 -12.48 4.91
C LEU A 209 6.04 -12.99 4.21
N SER A 210 4.92 -12.31 4.44
CA SER A 210 3.64 -12.54 3.76
C SER A 210 3.22 -11.26 3.05
N LEU A 211 3.07 -11.35 1.73
CA LEU A 211 2.54 -10.29 0.89
C LEU A 211 1.34 -10.85 0.14
N SER A 212 0.18 -10.19 0.23
CA SER A 212 -0.95 -10.58 -0.61
C SER A 212 -1.87 -9.43 -0.97
N PRO A 213 -2.64 -9.54 -2.08
CA PRO A 213 -3.69 -8.59 -2.40
C PRO A 213 -4.69 -8.46 -1.25
N PHE A 214 -4.88 -7.25 -0.72
CA PHE A 214 -5.76 -7.01 0.42
C PHE A 214 -7.22 -7.28 0.04
N GLY A 215 -7.78 -8.36 0.58
CA GLY A 215 -9.14 -8.83 0.24
C GLY A 215 -9.25 -9.56 -1.11
N GLY A 216 -8.12 -9.98 -1.70
CA GLY A 216 -8.08 -10.68 -3.00
C GLY A 216 -8.01 -9.74 -4.20
N ILE A 217 -8.05 -10.33 -5.41
CA ILE A 217 -7.99 -9.60 -6.68
C ILE A 217 -9.43 -9.34 -7.17
N PRO A 218 -9.74 -8.12 -7.67
CA PRO A 218 -8.86 -6.97 -7.79
C PRO A 218 -8.62 -6.25 -6.44
N ASN A 219 -7.40 -5.80 -6.19
CA ASN A 219 -6.99 -5.03 -5.00
C ASN A 219 -6.65 -3.57 -5.35
N VAL A 220 -7.34 -3.00 -6.34
CA VAL A 220 -7.03 -1.68 -6.89
C VAL A 220 -7.95 -0.60 -6.33
N LEU A 221 -7.40 0.58 -6.07
CA LEU A 221 -8.12 1.83 -5.79
C LEU A 221 -7.60 2.89 -6.75
N THR A 222 -8.50 3.63 -7.39
CA THR A 222 -8.16 4.83 -8.17
C THR A 222 -8.65 6.07 -7.45
N THR A 223 -7.90 7.16 -7.58
CA THR A 223 -8.31 8.47 -7.08
C THR A 223 -8.89 9.34 -8.20
N ASP A 224 -9.74 10.30 -7.86
CA ASP A 224 -10.26 11.30 -8.80
C ASP A 224 -9.22 12.41 -9.07
N GLY A 225 -9.59 13.42 -9.88
CA GLY A 225 -8.75 14.58 -10.16
C GLY A 225 -8.43 15.47 -8.94
N ASN A 226 -9.07 15.22 -7.79
CA ASN A 226 -8.78 15.90 -6.51
C ASN A 226 -7.98 14.99 -5.54
N GLY A 227 -7.53 13.81 -5.99
CA GLY A 227 -6.82 12.86 -5.15
C GLY A 227 -7.70 12.16 -4.11
N ARG A 228 -9.01 12.04 -4.36
CA ARG A 228 -9.95 11.33 -3.49
C ARG A 228 -10.27 9.95 -4.04
N GLY A 229 -10.29 8.95 -3.18
CA GLY A 229 -10.67 7.59 -3.54
C GLY A 229 -11.24 6.86 -2.35
N SER A 230 -12.11 5.88 -2.59
CA SER A 230 -12.60 5.00 -1.53
C SER A 230 -12.93 3.61 -2.05
N ILE A 231 -12.85 2.62 -1.17
CA ILE A 231 -13.17 1.24 -1.51
C ILE A 231 -13.69 0.47 -0.29
N SER A 232 -14.64 -0.42 -0.53
CA SER A 232 -15.13 -1.38 0.47
C SER A 232 -14.72 -2.80 0.10
N ARG A 233 -14.32 -3.58 1.11
CA ARG A 233 -13.88 -4.96 0.97
C ARG A 233 -14.40 -5.82 2.12
N ARG A 234 -14.77 -7.06 1.78
CA ARG A 234 -14.98 -8.13 2.76
C ARG A 234 -13.73 -9.00 2.81
N LEU A 235 -13.18 -9.16 4.00
CA LEU A 235 -12.02 -9.99 4.27
C LEU A 235 -12.48 -11.30 4.92
N ASN A 236 -11.81 -12.40 4.57
CA ASN A 236 -12.00 -13.71 5.20
C ASN A 236 -11.17 -13.87 6.50
N TYR A 237 -10.56 -12.79 6.98
CA TYR A 237 -9.83 -12.68 8.24
C TYR A 237 -10.16 -11.33 8.90
N CYS A 238 -9.80 -11.15 10.17
CA CYS A 238 -9.79 -9.83 10.80
C CYS A 238 -8.36 -9.26 10.79
N PRO A 239 -8.11 -8.09 10.18
CA PRO A 239 -6.76 -7.56 10.00
C PRO A 239 -6.10 -7.08 11.31
N LEU A 240 -6.88 -6.97 12.39
CA LEU A 240 -6.42 -6.58 13.73
C LEU A 240 -6.35 -7.76 14.71
N ASP A 241 -6.41 -8.99 14.21
CA ASP A 241 -6.10 -10.15 15.03
C ASP A 241 -4.61 -10.13 15.38
N LYS A 242 -4.30 -10.48 16.64
CA LYS A 242 -2.93 -10.42 17.16
C LYS A 242 -2.05 -11.43 16.44
N CYS A 243 -0.79 -11.07 16.22
CA CYS A 243 0.18 -11.95 15.56
C CYS A 243 0.51 -13.21 16.37
N GLN A 244 0.55 -13.11 17.70
CA GLN A 244 0.99 -14.21 18.56
C GLN A 244 0.13 -15.46 18.39
N GLY A 245 0.75 -16.55 17.92
CA GLY A 245 0.09 -17.83 17.71
C GLY A 245 -0.77 -17.91 16.44
N SER A 246 -0.81 -16.86 15.61
CA SER A 246 -1.47 -16.91 14.32
C SER A 246 -0.57 -17.53 13.25
N SER A 247 -1.16 -18.33 12.35
CA SER A 247 -0.46 -18.80 11.16
C SER A 247 -0.14 -17.66 10.18
N ARG A 248 -0.87 -16.55 10.27
CA ARG A 248 -0.68 -15.35 9.45
C ARG A 248 -1.07 -14.09 10.22
N CYS A 249 -0.22 -13.08 10.18
CA CYS A 249 -0.47 -11.78 10.78
C CYS A 249 -0.30 -10.65 9.76
N SER A 250 -1.25 -9.72 9.74
CA SER A 250 -1.16 -8.46 9.00
C SER A 250 -0.45 -7.41 9.85
N LEU A 251 0.68 -6.89 9.38
CA LEU A 251 1.42 -5.84 10.10
C LEU A 251 0.94 -4.45 9.68
N TYR A 252 0.81 -4.24 8.38
CA TYR A 252 0.25 -3.01 7.82
C TYR A 252 -0.42 -3.26 6.47
N LEU A 253 -1.36 -2.38 6.12
CA LEU A 253 -1.90 -2.30 4.77
C LEU A 253 -1.11 -1.24 3.99
N SER A 254 -0.51 -1.64 2.88
CA SER A 254 0.17 -0.78 1.92
C SER A 254 -0.80 -0.24 0.87
N MET A 255 -0.80 1.08 0.66
CA MET A 255 -1.38 1.73 -0.51
C MET A 255 -0.25 2.09 -1.48
N ASN A 256 0.09 1.13 -2.34
CA ASN A 256 1.21 1.21 -3.25
C ASN A 256 0.79 1.95 -4.53
N TYR A 257 1.33 3.14 -4.74
CA TYR A 257 1.07 4.00 -5.91
C TYR A 257 1.90 3.52 -7.09
N HIS A 258 1.26 3.22 -8.22
CA HIS A 258 1.92 2.77 -9.45
C HIS A 258 2.27 3.96 -10.34
N PHE A 259 3.56 4.27 -10.41
CA PHE A 259 4.14 5.36 -11.19
C PHE A 259 3.86 5.23 -12.68
N ASP A 260 3.83 3.98 -13.14
CA ASP A 260 3.66 3.60 -14.53
C ASP A 260 2.20 3.31 -14.90
N HIS A 261 1.27 3.53 -13.96
CA HIS A 261 -0.17 3.28 -14.10
C HIS A 261 -0.54 1.84 -14.51
N VAL A 262 0.26 0.85 -14.13
CA VAL A 262 -0.04 -0.58 -14.34
C VAL A 262 -0.18 -1.30 -13.01
N VAL A 263 -1.11 -2.24 -12.92
CA VAL A 263 -1.19 -3.17 -11.78
C VAL A 263 -0.79 -4.56 -12.24
N TYR A 264 0.13 -5.18 -11.51
CA TYR A 264 0.75 -6.46 -11.86
C TYR A 264 0.00 -7.67 -11.28
N GLY A 265 -1.33 -7.59 -11.29
CA GLY A 265 -2.22 -8.66 -10.82
C GLY A 265 -1.95 -9.08 -9.38
N GLY A 266 -1.36 -10.26 -9.21
CA GLY A 266 -1.08 -10.88 -7.92
C GLY A 266 0.26 -10.51 -7.28
N ALA A 267 1.03 -9.58 -7.87
CA ALA A 267 2.28 -9.09 -7.31
C ALA A 267 2.26 -7.56 -7.08
N PRO A 268 2.88 -7.04 -5.99
CA PRO A 268 2.94 -5.60 -5.72
C PRO A 268 3.76 -4.85 -6.77
N THR A 269 4.78 -5.52 -7.28
CA THR A 269 5.73 -5.09 -8.32
C THR A 269 6.15 -6.33 -9.11
N LEU A 270 6.88 -6.15 -10.22
CA LEU A 270 7.47 -7.26 -10.98
C LEU A 270 8.96 -7.40 -10.64
N ASP A 271 9.27 -7.68 -9.37
CA ASP A 271 10.67 -7.82 -8.91
C ASP A 271 11.44 -8.85 -9.76
N PHE A 272 10.81 -9.98 -10.12
CA PHE A 272 11.37 -11.01 -11.00
C PHE A 272 11.57 -10.55 -12.46
N GLY A 273 10.85 -9.51 -12.89
CA GLY A 273 11.04 -8.81 -14.18
C GLY A 273 12.06 -7.67 -14.10
N GLY A 274 12.73 -7.50 -12.96
CA GLY A 274 13.67 -6.41 -12.71
C GLY A 274 12.99 -5.06 -12.49
N LEU A 275 11.73 -5.05 -12.04
CA LEU A 275 11.00 -3.85 -11.62
C LEU A 275 10.73 -3.94 -10.13
N SER A 276 11.66 -3.38 -9.38
CA SER A 276 11.56 -3.36 -7.93
C SER A 276 10.66 -2.24 -7.40
N ALA A 277 10.25 -2.40 -6.14
CA ALA A 277 9.77 -1.27 -5.36
C ALA A 277 10.74 -0.08 -5.50
N GLY A 278 10.17 1.09 -5.74
CA GLY A 278 10.87 2.34 -6.03
C GLY A 278 11.30 2.60 -7.47
N GLN A 279 11.05 1.66 -8.38
CA GLN A 279 11.19 1.89 -9.82
C GLN A 279 9.84 2.16 -10.50
N VAL A 280 8.81 1.40 -10.14
CA VAL A 280 7.48 1.49 -10.77
C VAL A 280 6.36 1.72 -9.79
N ALA A 281 6.60 1.50 -8.50
CA ALA A 281 5.62 1.75 -7.47
C ALA A 281 6.28 2.02 -6.12
N ALA A 282 5.60 2.77 -5.25
CA ALA A 282 5.99 2.95 -3.85
C ALA A 282 4.79 3.19 -2.93
N ASN A 283 4.97 2.89 -1.64
CA ASN A 283 4.01 3.17 -0.59
C ASN A 283 3.81 4.68 -0.40
N GLN A 284 2.65 5.22 -0.80
CA GLN A 284 2.30 6.60 -0.45
C GLN A 284 1.63 6.67 0.93
N LEU A 285 0.74 5.73 1.22
CA LEU A 285 0.04 5.61 2.49
C LEU A 285 0.18 4.19 3.04
N VAL A 286 0.36 4.08 4.35
CA VAL A 286 0.29 2.80 5.08
C VAL A 286 -0.66 2.89 6.27
N PHE A 287 -1.39 1.80 6.53
CA PHE A 287 -2.22 1.67 7.73
C PHE A 287 -1.61 0.64 8.65
N ILE A 288 -1.04 1.08 9.77
CA ILE A 288 -0.39 0.19 10.75
C ILE A 288 -1.47 -0.62 11.47
N LEU A 289 -1.45 -1.95 11.31
CA LEU A 289 -2.46 -2.88 11.83
C LEU A 289 -1.99 -3.56 13.12
N ASN A 290 -0.71 -3.96 13.16
CA ASN A 290 -0.04 -4.53 14.32
C ASN A 290 1.37 -3.95 14.42
N GLY A 291 1.70 -3.31 15.53
CA GLY A 291 2.97 -2.62 15.76
C GLY A 291 2.76 -1.35 16.59
N ASP A 292 3.82 -0.89 17.24
CA ASP A 292 3.79 0.35 18.02
C ASP A 292 4.14 1.53 17.11
N VAL A 293 3.18 2.42 16.85
CA VAL A 293 3.40 3.61 16.01
C VAL A 293 4.42 4.53 16.66
N LEU A 294 5.49 4.86 15.93
CA LEU A 294 6.58 5.72 16.39
C LEU A 294 6.41 7.15 15.90
N ILE A 295 5.89 7.33 14.67
CA ILE A 295 5.69 8.64 14.05
C ILE A 295 4.18 8.93 14.01
N PRO A 296 3.71 10.03 14.62
CA PRO A 296 2.31 10.43 14.53
C PRO A 296 1.86 10.65 13.09
N VAL A 297 0.56 10.45 12.85
CA VAL A 297 -0.08 10.71 11.55
C VAL A 297 0.22 12.14 11.09
N GLN A 298 0.77 12.28 9.87
CA GLN A 298 1.22 13.56 9.32
C GLN A 298 0.05 14.48 8.94
N ASN A 299 -1.04 13.91 8.41
CA ASN A 299 -2.21 14.66 7.97
C ASN A 299 -3.49 14.12 8.58
N LYS A 300 -4.31 15.02 9.13
CA LYS A 300 -5.62 14.65 9.65
C LYS A 300 -6.58 14.39 8.50
N PHE A 301 -7.24 13.24 8.52
CA PHE A 301 -8.36 12.96 7.64
C PHE A 301 -9.58 13.80 8.06
N SER A 302 -9.97 14.78 7.25
CA SER A 302 -11.14 15.62 7.52
C SER A 302 -12.39 15.04 6.87
N PHE A 303 -13.47 14.91 7.66
CA PHE A 303 -14.79 14.70 7.10
C PHE A 303 -15.25 16.02 6.47
N PHE A 304 -15.27 16.09 5.15
CA PHE A 304 -16.14 17.05 4.50
C PHE A 304 -17.55 16.46 4.56
N LEU A 305 -18.42 17.10 5.35
CA LEU A 305 -19.86 16.90 5.21
C LEU A 305 -20.21 17.43 3.83
N TRP A 306 -20.46 16.51 2.89
CA TRP A 306 -20.99 16.82 1.57
C TRP A 306 -22.48 17.14 1.66
#